data_AF-X1CT81-F1
#
_entry.id   AF-X1CT81-F1
#
_cell.length_a   1.000
_cell.length_b   1.000
_cell.length_c   1.000
_cell.angle_alpha   90.00
_cell.angle_beta   90.00
_cell.angle_gamma   90.00
#
_symmetry.space_group_name_H-M   'P 1'
#
loop_
_entity.id
_entity.type
_entity.pdbx_description
1 polymer ?
#
loop_
_entity_poly.entity_id
_entity_poly.type
_entity_poly.pdbx_seq_one_letter_code
_entity_poly.pdbx_strand_id
1 'polypeptide(L)'
;RYLINHLEIEDVIKAMYLLKKRKVIPNIRELDDGVIEVRFFSIQHTDDEAKVISLASEKGFISLEDACSELSWSQERALRALNSLEASGFAKKDESYLRGKKWYFPSIS
;
A
#
# COMPACT_ATOMS: atom_id res chain seq x y z
N ARG A 1 14.28 35.29 -5.13
CA ARG A 1 15.59 34.61 -5.05
C ARG A 1 15.37 33.21 -5.62
N TYR A 2 15.66 32.99 -6.90
CA TYR A 2 15.43 31.70 -7.55
C TYR A 2 16.58 30.78 -7.15
N LEU A 3 16.29 29.73 -6.38
CA LEU A 3 17.24 28.66 -6.12
C LEU A 3 17.40 27.89 -7.43
N ILE A 4 18.53 28.09 -8.11
CA ILE A 4 18.98 27.20 -9.17
C ILE A 4 19.35 25.90 -8.45
N ASN A 5 18.42 24.95 -8.40
CA ASN A 5 18.68 23.62 -7.86
C ASN A 5 19.60 22.89 -8.85
N HIS A 6 20.90 22.93 -8.60
CA HIS A 6 21.83 21.95 -9.14
C HIS A 6 21.48 20.61 -8.50
N LEU A 7 20.82 19.75 -9.28
CA LEU A 7 20.37 18.44 -8.84
C LEU A 7 21.23 17.42 -9.58
N GLU A 8 22.16 16.79 -8.86
CA GLU A 8 23.02 15.77 -9.44
C GLU A 8 22.38 14.39 -9.32
N ILE A 9 22.78 13.46 -10.19
CA ILE A 9 22.26 12.09 -10.18
C ILE A 9 22.51 11.43 -8.81
N GLU A 10 23.64 11.74 -8.20
CA GLU A 10 24.02 11.25 -6.87
C GLU A 10 23.07 11.72 -5.76
N ASP A 11 22.50 12.93 -5.89
CA ASP A 11 21.50 13.43 -4.95
C ASP A 11 20.19 12.66 -5.08
N VAL A 12 19.78 12.33 -6.31
CA VAL A 12 18.61 11.49 -6.57
C VAL A 12 18.81 10.09 -5.99
N ILE A 13 19.97 9.47 -6.24
CA ILE A 13 20.29 8.13 -5.72
C ILE A 13 20.27 8.14 -4.19
N LYS A 14 20.93 9.12 -3.54
CA LYS A 14 20.90 9.28 -2.07
C LYS A 14 19.48 9.45 -1.55
N ALA A 15 18.66 10.25 -2.21
CA ALA A 15 17.26 10.44 -1.85
C ALA A 15 16.48 9.12 -1.93
N MET A 16 16.68 8.31 -2.97
CA MET A 16 16.03 7.01 -3.10
C MET A 16 16.41 6.08 -1.94
N TYR A 17 17.70 5.94 -1.62
CA TYR A 17 18.12 5.11 -0.48
C TYR A 17 17.58 5.63 0.86
N LEU A 18 17.48 6.95 1.04
CA LEU A 18 16.85 7.54 2.22
C LEU A 18 15.36 7.20 2.31
N LEU A 19 14.63 7.26 1.20
CA LEU A 19 13.22 6.88 1.14
C LEU A 19 13.04 5.38 1.46
N LYS A 20 13.92 4.50 0.95
CA LYS A 20 13.91 3.06 1.30
C LYS A 20 14.19 2.84 2.79
N LYS A 21 15.21 3.51 3.33
CA LYS A 21 15.56 3.43 4.76
C LYS A 21 14.43 3.89 5.67
N ARG A 22 13.70 4.93 5.27
CA ARG A 22 12.52 5.45 5.98
C ARG A 22 11.24 4.64 5.70
N LYS A 23 11.33 3.56 4.92
CA LYS A 23 10.20 2.71 4.50
C LYS A 23 9.12 3.48 3.73
N VAL A 24 9.48 4.57 3.06
CA VAL A 24 8.59 5.35 2.18
C VAL A 24 8.43 4.66 0.82
N ILE A 25 9.51 4.02 0.34
CA ILE A 25 9.47 3.13 -0.83
C ILE A 25 9.85 1.72 -0.41
N PRO A 26 9.27 0.68 -1.04
CA PRO A 26 9.46 -0.70 -0.64
C PRO A 26 10.84 -1.24 -0.99
N ASN A 27 11.32 -0.91 -2.19
CA ASN A 27 12.54 -1.51 -2.71
C ASN A 27 13.21 -0.66 -3.79
N ILE A 28 14.51 -0.86 -3.92
CA ILE A 28 15.39 -0.35 -4.97
C ILE A 28 16.16 -1.58 -5.44
N ARG A 29 16.13 -1.86 -6.75
CA ARG A 29 16.85 -2.96 -7.37
C ARG A 29 17.88 -2.38 -8.33
N GLU A 30 19.09 -2.92 -8.30
CA GLU A 30 20.12 -2.66 -9.30
C GLU A 30 20.12 -3.84 -10.27
N LEU A 31 20.10 -3.55 -11.57
CA LEU A 31 20.17 -4.54 -12.64
C LEU A 31 21.64 -4.79 -13.02
N ASP A 32 21.89 -5.89 -13.71
CA ASP A 32 23.24 -6.36 -14.03
C ASP A 32 24.04 -5.41 -14.95
N ASP A 33 23.35 -4.46 -15.59
CA ASP A 33 23.89 -3.43 -16.46
C ASP A 33 24.09 -2.07 -15.76
N GLY A 34 23.91 -2.00 -14.43
CA GLY A 34 24.06 -0.78 -13.63
C GLY A 34 22.83 0.13 -13.64
N VAL A 35 21.71 -0.31 -14.23
CA VAL A 35 20.45 0.44 -14.17
C VAL A 35 19.82 0.29 -12.78
N ILE A 36 19.55 1.42 -12.13
CA ILE A 36 18.81 1.45 -10.86
C ILE A 36 17.32 1.48 -11.16
N GLU A 37 16.65 0.36 -10.96
CA GLU A 37 15.20 0.21 -11.02
C GLU A 37 14.59 0.58 -9.65
N VAL A 38 13.90 1.72 -9.61
CA VAL A 38 13.08 2.10 -8.45
C VAL A 38 11.62 1.82 -8.76
N ARG A 39 11.12 0.72 -8.19
CA ARG A 39 9.67 0.48 -8.15
C ARG A 39 9.07 1.26 -7.00
N PHE A 40 8.69 2.51 -7.28
CA PHE A 40 7.54 3.08 -6.63
C PHE A 40 6.39 2.14 -6.96
N PHE A 41 5.72 1.60 -5.95
CA PHE A 41 4.59 0.74 -6.17
C PHE A 41 3.66 1.32 -7.25
N SER A 42 3.64 0.71 -8.43
CA SER A 42 2.37 0.29 -8.98
C SER A 42 2.08 -1.00 -8.25
N ILE A 43 1.46 -0.94 -7.06
CA ILE A 43 0.56 -2.04 -6.77
C ILE A 43 -0.48 -1.77 -7.86
N GLN A 44 -0.41 -2.51 -8.97
CA GLN A 44 -1.64 -3.04 -9.48
C GLN A 44 -2.19 -3.79 -8.29
N HIS A 45 -2.89 -3.04 -7.45
CA HIS A 45 -3.94 -3.58 -6.67
C HIS A 45 -4.71 -4.29 -7.75
N THR A 46 -4.66 -5.63 -7.79
CA THR A 46 -5.67 -6.38 -8.55
C THR A 46 -6.96 -5.64 -8.25
N ASP A 47 -7.75 -5.23 -9.27
CA ASP A 47 -8.88 -4.29 -9.16
C ASP A 47 -9.60 -4.33 -7.80
N ASP A 48 -9.71 -5.54 -7.27
CA ASP A 48 -10.05 -5.90 -5.92
C ASP A 48 -9.44 -5.06 -4.77
N GLU A 49 -8.12 -5.04 -4.58
CA GLU A 49 -7.47 -4.31 -3.48
C GLU A 49 -7.73 -2.79 -3.59
N ALA A 50 -7.81 -2.24 -4.81
CA ALA A 50 -8.10 -0.83 -5.05
C ALA A 50 -9.55 -0.50 -4.69
N LYS A 51 -10.49 -1.40 -5.02
CA LYS A 51 -11.89 -1.30 -4.61
C LYS A 51 -12.03 -1.35 -3.08
N VAL A 52 -11.30 -2.23 -2.42
CA VAL A 52 -11.30 -2.33 -0.95
C VAL A 52 -10.74 -1.05 -0.31
N ILE A 53 -9.64 -0.50 -0.84
CA ILE A 53 -9.08 0.77 -0.37
C ILE A 53 -10.07 1.92 -0.61
N SER A 54 -10.72 1.96 -1.78
CA SER A 54 -11.72 2.99 -2.09
C SER A 54 -12.88 2.95 -1.10
N LEU A 55 -13.38 1.76 -0.74
CA LEU A 55 -14.43 1.60 0.28
C LEU A 55 -13.95 2.01 1.68
N ALA A 56 -12.70 1.68 2.02
CA ALA A 56 -12.14 2.02 3.32
C ALA A 56 -11.82 3.51 3.47
N SER A 57 -11.65 4.25 2.36
CA SER A 57 -11.27 5.68 2.36
C SER A 57 -12.25 6.59 3.10
N GLU A 58 -13.54 6.23 3.15
CA GLU A 58 -14.56 7.03 3.83
C GLU A 58 -14.56 6.85 5.35
N LYS A 59 -14.16 5.68 5.85
CA LYS A 59 -14.28 5.29 7.27
C LYS A 59 -12.94 5.04 7.96
N GLY A 60 -11.84 4.94 7.22
CA GLY A 60 -10.52 4.55 7.71
C GLY A 60 -10.39 3.06 8.08
N PHE A 61 -11.48 2.29 7.94
CA PHE A 61 -11.51 0.85 8.20
C PHE A 61 -12.57 0.18 7.32
N ILE A 62 -12.45 -1.14 7.15
CA ILE A 62 -13.46 -1.98 6.49
C ILE A 62 -13.61 -3.31 7.23
N SER A 63 -14.82 -3.85 7.30
CA SER A 63 -15.05 -5.22 7.76
C SER A 63 -15.08 -6.21 6.59
N LEU A 64 -14.90 -7.50 6.89
CA LEU A 64 -15.08 -8.54 5.88
C LEU A 64 -16.52 -8.54 5.32
N GLU A 65 -17.51 -8.26 6.17
CA GLU A 65 -18.92 -8.20 5.82
C GLU A 65 -19.20 -7.05 4.85
N ASP A 66 -18.66 -5.85 5.15
CA ASP A 66 -18.76 -4.68 4.27
C ASP A 66 -18.15 -4.98 2.89
N ALA A 67 -16.94 -5.58 2.87
CA ALA A 67 -16.28 -5.95 1.62
C ALA A 67 -17.08 -6.99 0.80
N CYS A 68 -17.74 -7.96 1.45
CA CYS A 68 -18.61 -8.92 0.77
C CYS A 68 -19.88 -8.26 0.22
N SER A 69 -20.52 -7.40 1.01
CA SER A 69 -21.79 -6.77 0.68
C SER A 69 -21.64 -5.70 -0.41
N GLU A 70 -20.74 -4.74 -0.20
CA GLU A 70 -20.56 -3.58 -1.09
C GLU A 70 -19.95 -3.96 -2.45
N LEU A 71 -19.08 -4.98 -2.48
CA LEU A 71 -18.44 -5.44 -3.72
C LEU A 71 -19.13 -6.67 -4.34
N SER A 72 -20.18 -7.18 -3.70
CA SER A 72 -20.86 -8.42 -4.10
C SER A 72 -19.88 -9.59 -4.29
N TRP A 73 -18.95 -9.74 -3.34
CA TRP A 73 -17.90 -10.76 -3.41
C TRP A 73 -18.16 -11.94 -2.49
N SER A 74 -17.66 -13.10 -2.90
CA SER A 74 -17.51 -14.24 -2.00
C SER A 74 -16.56 -13.90 -0.85
N GLN A 75 -16.83 -14.48 0.33
CA GLN A 75 -15.98 -14.32 1.51
C GLN A 75 -14.51 -14.66 1.24
N GLU A 76 -14.22 -15.72 0.47
CA GLU A 76 -12.85 -16.13 0.15
C GLU A 76 -12.10 -15.05 -0.65
N ARG A 77 -12.74 -14.49 -1.68
CA ARG A 77 -12.18 -13.38 -2.49
C ARG A 77 -11.92 -12.14 -1.65
N ALA A 78 -12.89 -11.72 -0.84
CA ALA A 78 -12.75 -10.56 0.04
C ALA A 78 -11.60 -10.77 1.05
N LEU A 79 -11.53 -11.95 1.67
CA LEU A 79 -10.47 -12.30 2.60
C LEU A 79 -9.09 -12.29 1.92
N ARG A 80 -9.00 -12.76 0.67
CA ARG A 80 -7.75 -12.77 -0.10
C ARG A 80 -7.23 -11.35 -0.33
N ALA A 81 -8.10 -10.43 -0.76
CA ALA A 81 -7.74 -9.02 -0.96
C ALA A 81 -7.32 -8.35 0.36
N LEU A 82 -8.10 -8.56 1.44
CA LEU A 82 -7.81 -7.99 2.76
C LEU A 82 -6.50 -8.53 3.36
N ASN A 83 -6.22 -9.82 3.22
CA ASN A 83 -4.96 -10.43 3.66
C ASN A 83 -3.77 -9.92 2.83
N SER A 84 -3.95 -9.66 1.53
CA SER A 84 -2.91 -9.04 0.69
C SER A 84 -2.58 -7.61 1.14
N LEU A 85 -3.61 -6.83 1.48
CA LEU A 85 -3.47 -5.48 2.04
C LEU A 85 -2.81 -5.48 3.43
N GLU A 86 -3.08 -6.49 4.24
CA GLU A 86 -2.40 -6.70 5.53
C GLU A 86 -0.93 -7.09 5.33
N ALA A 87 -0.66 -8.06 4.43
CA ALA A 87 0.70 -8.54 4.16
C ALA A 87 1.61 -7.46 3.56
N SER A 88 1.04 -6.54 2.77
CA SER A 88 1.75 -5.38 2.21
C SER A 88 1.93 -4.23 3.21
N GLY A 89 1.30 -4.31 4.39
CA GLY A 89 1.38 -3.29 5.44
C GLY A 89 0.47 -2.09 5.25
N PHE A 90 -0.46 -2.12 4.28
CA PHE A 90 -1.48 -1.09 4.08
C PHE A 90 -2.58 -1.13 5.13
N ALA A 91 -2.89 -2.32 5.62
CA ALA A 91 -3.92 -2.54 6.62
C ALA A 91 -3.39 -3.28 7.85
N LYS A 92 -4.04 -3.06 8.99
CA LYS A 92 -3.88 -3.86 10.20
C LYS A 92 -5.19 -4.54 10.53
N LYS A 93 -5.12 -5.85 10.71
CA LYS A 93 -6.26 -6.65 11.11
C LYS A 93 -6.52 -6.49 12.61
N ASP A 94 -7.78 -6.33 12.96
CA ASP A 94 -8.32 -6.35 14.31
C ASP A 94 -9.43 -7.40 14.35
N GLU A 95 -9.21 -8.41 15.18
CA GLU A 95 -10.14 -9.53 15.36
C GLU A 95 -10.72 -9.44 16.77
N SER A 96 -12.02 -9.15 16.84
CA SER A 96 -12.76 -9.19 18.11
C SER A 96 -13.91 -10.18 17.99
N TYR A 97 -14.02 -11.07 18.98
CA TYR A 97 -15.06 -12.10 19.05
C TYR A 97 -16.48 -11.51 19.01
N LEU A 98 -16.64 -10.26 19.46
CA LEU A 98 -17.93 -9.56 19.53
C LEU A 98 -18.21 -8.66 18.31
N ARG A 99 -17.20 -8.29 17.51
CA ARG A 99 -17.31 -7.26 16.44
C ARG A 99 -16.94 -7.75 15.05
N GLY A 100 -16.57 -9.02 14.89
CA GLY A 100 -16.13 -9.59 13.62
C GLY A 100 -14.69 -9.20 13.25
N LYS A 101 -14.28 -9.54 12.02
CA LYS A 101 -12.95 -9.22 11.48
C LYS A 101 -12.96 -7.85 10.80
N LYS A 102 -12.07 -6.95 11.23
CA LYS A 102 -11.91 -5.61 10.65
C LYS A 102 -10.47 -5.35 10.24
N TRP A 103 -10.31 -4.52 9.22
CA TRP A 103 -9.01 -4.05 8.74
C TRP A 103 -9.00 -2.52 8.81
N TYR A 104 -8.06 -1.97 9.56
CA TYR A 104 -7.82 -0.54 9.68
C TYR A 104 -6.69 -0.12 8.76
N PHE A 105 -6.81 1.05 8.13
CA PHE A 105 -5.85 1.52 7.15
C PHE A 105 -5.17 2.80 7.66
N PRO A 106 -3.97 2.70 8.28
CA PRO A 106 -3.31 3.83 8.95
C PRO A 106 -2.85 4.94 8.01
N SER A 107 -2.74 4.64 6.70
CA SER A 107 -2.25 5.55 5.67
C SER A 107 -3.34 6.44 5.06
N ILE A 108 -4.62 6.10 5.28
CA ILE A 108 -5.78 6.83 4.75
C ILE A 108 -6.76 7.28 5.84
N SER A 109 -6.47 6.99 7.12
CA SER A 109 -7.23 7.44 8.29
C SER A 109 -6.86 8.84 8.75
#